data_AF-A0A3P3RGJ9-F1
#
_entry.id   AF-A0A3P3RGJ9-F1
#
_cell.length_a   1.000
_cell.length_b   1.000
_cell.length_c   1.000
_cell.angle_alpha   90.00
_cell.angle_beta   90.00
_cell.angle_gamma   90.00
#
_symmetry.space_group_name_H-M   'P 1'
#
loop_
_entity.id
_entity.type
_entity.pdbx_description
1 polymer ?
#
loop_
_entity_poly.entity_id
_entity_poly.type
_entity_poly.pdbx_seq_one_letter_code
_entity_poly.pdbx_strand_id
1 'polypeptide(L)'
;MNQQQSQTDISIDAIPVDIANTQSGEVNPAEVPEEIESLTRKRASEQPPTNPLVVLKAARWWYIHGKGSTDPAFQWAIEWARHLASDRPSDVDQFDAFREYLVTVGFADEKYDLR
;
A
#
# COMPACT_ATOMS: atom_id res chain seq x y z
N MET A 1 4.59 15.96 -37.42
CA MET A 1 4.49 14.54 -37.02
C MET A 1 4.51 14.53 -35.51
N ASN A 2 3.37 14.24 -34.88
CA ASN A 2 3.20 14.27 -33.43
C ASN A 2 3.46 12.84 -32.92
N GLN A 3 4.65 12.57 -32.39
CA GLN A 3 4.89 11.28 -31.74
C GLN A 3 4.27 11.33 -30.36
N GLN A 4 3.10 10.70 -30.23
CA GLN A 4 2.59 10.21 -28.95
C GLN A 4 3.64 9.25 -28.38
N GLN A 5 4.47 9.76 -27.47
CA GLN A 5 5.20 8.89 -26.56
C GLN A 5 4.18 8.23 -25.65
N SER A 6 3.83 6.99 -25.96
CA SER A 6 3.34 6.04 -24.97
C SER A 6 4.36 6.03 -23.83
N GLN A 7 4.02 6.66 -22.73
CA GLN A 7 4.87 6.75 -21.55
C GLN A 7 4.78 5.41 -20.80
N THR A 8 5.32 4.37 -21.43
CA THR A 8 5.66 3.09 -20.78
C THR A 8 6.85 3.37 -19.87
N ASP A 9 6.51 3.84 -18.68
CA ASP A 9 7.28 3.98 -17.44
C ASP A 9 8.60 3.19 -17.39
N ILE A 10 9.75 3.90 -17.25
CA ILE A 10 10.88 3.55 -16.35
C ILE A 10 11.79 4.78 -16.12
N SER A 11 12.00 5.18 -14.86
CA SER A 11 13.28 5.73 -14.38
C SER A 11 13.47 5.37 -12.92
N ILE A 12 14.51 4.56 -12.62
CA ILE A 12 14.95 4.27 -11.27
C ILE A 12 16.07 5.25 -10.92
N ASP A 13 15.83 5.99 -9.83
CA ASP A 13 16.64 7.00 -9.15
C ASP A 13 16.75 8.40 -9.77
N ALA A 14 15.60 9.09 -9.78
CA ALA A 14 15.38 10.22 -8.88
C ALA A 14 13.88 10.28 -8.57
N ILE A 15 13.43 9.70 -7.45
CA ILE A 15 12.05 9.84 -7.00
C ILE A 15 11.99 11.17 -6.24
N PRO A 16 11.43 12.27 -6.79
CA PRO A 16 11.11 13.43 -5.97
C PRO A 16 10.03 12.99 -4.99
N VAL A 17 10.44 12.71 -3.76
CA VAL A 17 9.53 12.52 -2.64
C VAL A 17 9.32 13.90 -2.05
N ASP A 18 8.10 14.41 -2.18
CA ASP A 18 7.71 15.66 -1.56
C ASP A 18 7.57 15.45 -0.05
N ILE A 19 8.64 15.70 0.69
CA ILE A 19 8.69 15.55 2.15
C ILE A 19 7.78 16.58 2.83
N ALA A 20 7.39 17.67 2.15
CA ALA A 20 6.39 18.60 2.69
C ALA A 20 4.95 18.07 2.59
N ASN A 21 4.71 17.11 1.68
CA ASN A 21 3.45 16.36 1.54
C ASN A 21 3.47 14.99 2.21
N THR A 22 4.52 14.65 3.00
CA THR A 22 4.40 13.56 3.96
C THR A 22 3.44 14.03 5.03
N GLN A 23 2.15 13.80 4.79
CA GLN A 23 1.12 14.04 5.76
C GLN A 23 1.41 13.09 6.92
N SER A 24 2.08 13.59 7.96
CA SER A 24 2.17 12.94 9.26
C SER A 24 0.79 12.81 9.94
N GLY A 25 -0.29 13.03 9.20
CA GLY A 25 -1.65 13.16 9.66
C GLY A 25 -2.48 11.92 9.38
N GLU A 26 -3.63 11.89 10.05
CA GLU A 26 -4.70 10.93 9.86
C GLU A 26 -5.07 10.84 8.37
N VAL A 27 -5.04 9.63 7.79
CA VAL A 27 -5.38 9.44 6.38
C VAL A 27 -6.88 9.58 6.20
N ASN A 28 -7.29 10.51 5.34
CA ASN A 28 -8.68 10.61 4.91
C ASN A 28 -8.98 9.53 3.86
N PRO A 29 -9.87 8.56 4.12
CA PRO A 29 -10.19 7.50 3.15
C PRO A 29 -10.71 8.04 1.82
N ALA A 30 -11.36 9.21 1.80
CA ALA A 30 -11.85 9.83 0.58
C ALA A 30 -10.73 10.36 -0.35
N GLU A 31 -9.51 10.50 0.17
CA GLU A 31 -8.33 10.94 -0.60
C GLU A 31 -7.51 9.76 -1.15
N VAL A 32 -7.85 8.53 -0.76
CA VAL A 32 -7.19 7.33 -1.24
C VAL A 32 -7.70 7.03 -2.65
N PRO A 33 -6.83 6.96 -3.68
CA PRO A 33 -7.25 6.57 -5.01
C PRO A 33 -7.86 5.17 -5.00
N GLU A 34 -8.95 4.95 -5.74
CA GLU A 34 -9.68 3.68 -5.80
C GLU A 34 -8.76 2.47 -6.07
N GLU A 35 -7.75 2.64 -6.94
CA GLU A 35 -6.77 1.59 -7.21
C GLU A 35 -5.94 1.23 -5.97
N ILE A 36 -5.48 2.22 -5.21
CA ILE A 36 -4.68 2.03 -3.99
C ILE A 36 -5.54 1.40 -2.90
N GLU A 37 -6.79 1.85 -2.76
CA GLU A 37 -7.76 1.30 -1.83
C GLU A 37 -8.05 -0.18 -2.15
N SER A 38 -8.33 -0.49 -3.42
CA SER A 38 -8.58 -1.85 -3.91
C SER A 38 -7.39 -2.78 -3.66
N LEU A 39 -6.17 -2.33 -4.00
CA LEU A 39 -4.95 -3.10 -3.74
C LEU A 39 -4.70 -3.29 -2.25
N THR A 40 -4.99 -2.28 -1.44
CA THR A 40 -4.84 -2.33 0.01
C THR A 40 -5.82 -3.34 0.62
N ARG A 41 -7.11 -3.28 0.27
CA ARG A 41 -8.12 -4.24 0.74
C ARG A 41 -7.82 -5.66 0.31
N LYS A 42 -7.39 -5.88 -0.94
CA LYS A 42 -7.01 -7.23 -1.42
C LYS A 42 -5.90 -7.87 -0.59
N ARG A 43 -5.00 -7.09 0.01
CA ARG A 43 -3.96 -7.65 0.91
C ARG A 43 -4.50 -8.15 2.25
N ALA A 44 -5.73 -7.81 2.62
CA ALA A 44 -6.41 -8.32 3.79
C ALA A 44 -7.35 -9.50 3.48
N SER A 45 -7.61 -9.78 2.18
CA SER A 45 -8.58 -10.76 1.73
C SER A 45 -7.96 -12.15 1.47
N GLU A 46 -8.81 -13.11 1.12
CA GLU A 46 -8.39 -14.47 0.77
C GLU A 46 -7.59 -14.57 -0.55
N GLN A 47 -7.58 -13.52 -1.37
CA GLN A 47 -6.87 -13.47 -2.65
C GLN A 47 -5.90 -12.28 -2.71
N PRO A 48 -4.81 -12.32 -1.93
CA PRO A 48 -3.84 -11.24 -1.91
C PRO A 48 -3.07 -11.13 -3.24
N PRO A 49 -2.63 -9.91 -3.63
CA PRO A 49 -1.83 -9.73 -4.84
C PRO A 49 -0.55 -10.57 -4.81
N THR A 50 -0.28 -11.31 -5.88
CA THR A 50 0.90 -12.20 -5.98
C THR A 50 2.10 -11.58 -6.68
N ASN A 51 1.93 -10.40 -7.30
CA ASN A 51 3.02 -9.66 -7.93
C ASN A 51 3.59 -8.61 -6.96
N PRO A 52 4.87 -8.70 -6.55
CA PRO A 52 5.45 -7.77 -5.58
C PRO A 52 5.48 -6.32 -6.07
N LEU A 53 5.57 -6.06 -7.39
CA LEU A 53 5.54 -4.69 -7.90
C LEU A 53 4.17 -4.03 -7.72
N VAL A 54 3.09 -4.80 -7.86
CA VAL A 54 1.72 -4.33 -7.61
C VAL A 54 1.55 -3.97 -6.12
N VAL A 55 2.15 -4.75 -5.23
CA VAL A 55 2.13 -4.50 -3.78
C VAL A 55 2.89 -3.22 -3.44
N LEU A 56 4.07 -3.02 -4.04
CA LEU A 56 4.92 -1.85 -3.82
C LEU A 56 4.32 -0.55 -4.39
N LYS A 57 3.47 -0.63 -5.43
CA LYS A 57 2.70 0.52 -5.92
C LYS A 57 1.82 1.11 -4.82
N ALA A 58 1.09 0.26 -4.09
CA ALA A 58 0.29 0.69 -2.96
C ALA A 58 1.18 1.13 -1.77
N ALA A 59 2.30 0.44 -1.52
CA ALA A 59 3.25 0.83 -0.47
C ALA A 59 3.75 2.28 -0.65
N ARG A 60 4.12 2.66 -1.89
CA ARG A 60 4.57 4.02 -2.19
C ARG A 60 3.55 5.08 -1.77
N TRP A 61 2.26 4.85 -2.02
CA TRP A 61 1.22 5.80 -1.64
C TRP A 61 1.13 5.93 -0.11
N TRP A 62 1.04 4.82 0.62
CA TRP A 62 0.98 4.82 2.08
C TRP A 62 2.21 5.43 2.75
N TYR A 63 3.38 5.26 2.16
CA TYR A 63 4.59 5.92 2.62
C TYR A 63 4.52 7.45 2.46
N ILE A 64 4.00 7.93 1.33
CA ILE A 64 3.96 9.36 1.04
C ILE A 64 2.81 10.04 1.79
N HIS A 65 1.64 9.41 1.87
CA HIS A 65 0.43 10.06 2.35
C HIS A 65 -0.03 9.60 3.74
N GLY A 66 0.51 8.48 4.23
CA GLY A 66 0.28 7.99 5.58
C GLY A 66 1.43 8.31 6.52
N LYS A 67 1.64 7.45 7.51
CA LYS A 67 2.66 7.62 8.58
C LYS A 67 4.09 7.24 8.14
N GLY A 68 4.42 7.40 6.86
CA GLY A 68 5.74 7.06 6.34
C GLY A 68 6.11 5.59 6.55
N SER A 69 7.34 5.34 7.00
CA SER A 69 7.83 3.99 7.29
C SER A 69 7.12 3.27 8.45
N THR A 70 6.33 4.01 9.23
CA THR A 70 5.58 3.50 10.39
C THR A 70 4.10 3.28 10.09
N ASP A 71 3.65 3.54 8.86
CA ASP A 71 2.28 3.27 8.46
C ASP A 71 2.00 1.76 8.38
N PRO A 72 0.98 1.22 9.07
CA PRO A 72 0.72 -0.22 9.06
C PRO A 72 0.42 -0.78 7.66
N ALA A 73 -0.22 0.00 6.78
CA ALA A 73 -0.47 -0.41 5.40
C ALA A 73 0.79 -0.37 4.53
N PHE A 74 1.76 0.50 4.86
CA PHE A 74 3.11 0.45 4.28
C PHE A 74 3.88 -0.77 4.80
N GLN A 75 3.97 -0.96 6.11
CA GLN A 75 4.75 -2.03 6.73
C GLN A 75 4.28 -3.41 6.25
N TRP A 76 2.96 -3.65 6.23
CA TRP A 76 2.41 -4.89 5.70
C TRP A 76 2.71 -5.08 4.21
N ALA A 77 2.72 -4.01 3.41
CA ALA A 77 3.08 -4.12 2.00
C ALA A 77 4.55 -4.55 1.79
N ILE A 78 5.47 -4.04 2.62
CA ILE A 78 6.88 -4.45 2.58
C ILE A 78 7.04 -5.89 3.04
N GLU A 79 6.38 -6.28 4.13
CA GLU A 79 6.42 -7.64 4.66
C GLU A 79 5.84 -8.65 3.65
N TRP A 80 4.72 -8.31 3.02
CA TRP A 80 4.12 -9.13 1.98
C TRP A 80 5.01 -9.23 0.73
N ALA A 81 5.64 -8.14 0.30
CA ALA A 81 6.61 -8.18 -0.80
C ALA A 81 7.84 -9.05 -0.44
N ARG A 82 8.31 -9.00 0.81
CA ARG A 82 9.38 -9.87 1.33
C ARG A 82 8.95 -11.34 1.27
N HIS A 83 7.73 -11.65 1.70
CA HIS A 83 7.16 -13.00 1.60
C HIS A 83 7.16 -13.49 0.14
N LEU A 84 6.59 -12.71 -0.79
CA LEU A 84 6.56 -13.05 -2.22
C LEU A 84 7.95 -13.28 -2.82
N ALA A 85 8.95 -12.51 -2.38
CA ALA A 85 10.31 -12.60 -2.92
C ALA A 85 11.17 -13.72 -2.29
N SER A 86 10.84 -14.16 -1.08
CA SER A 86 11.68 -15.09 -0.30
C SER A 86 11.00 -16.38 0.11
N ASP A 87 9.70 -16.52 -0.15
CA ASP A 87 8.84 -17.63 0.29
C ASP A 87 8.88 -17.88 1.81
N ARG A 88 9.32 -16.87 2.57
CA ARG A 88 9.36 -16.93 4.04
C ARG A 88 8.00 -16.56 4.61
N PRO A 89 7.52 -17.22 5.68
CA PRO A 89 6.27 -16.83 6.33
C PRO A 89 6.22 -15.34 6.67
N SER A 90 5.02 -14.76 6.53
CA SER A 90 4.76 -13.37 6.93
C SER A 90 4.48 -13.29 8.42
N ASP A 91 4.80 -12.14 9.01
CA ASP A 91 4.52 -11.82 10.41
C ASP A 91 3.00 -11.64 10.66
N VAL A 92 2.43 -12.53 11.47
CA VAL A 92 0.99 -12.54 11.81
C VAL A 92 0.60 -11.31 12.63
N ASP A 93 1.49 -10.83 13.51
CA ASP A 93 1.20 -9.67 14.35
C ASP A 93 1.13 -8.40 13.49
N GLN A 94 1.98 -8.29 12.46
CA GLN A 94 1.90 -7.21 11.47
C GLN A 94 0.63 -7.29 10.62
N PHE A 95 0.18 -8.50 10.28
CA PHE A 95 -1.08 -8.69 9.56
C PHE A 95 -2.29 -8.23 10.38
N ASP A 96 -2.33 -8.57 11.67
CA ASP A 96 -3.41 -8.15 12.56
C ASP A 96 -3.40 -6.64 12.81
N ALA A 97 -2.22 -6.06 13.02
CA ALA A 97 -2.06 -4.60 13.13
C ALA A 97 -2.52 -3.87 11.86
N PHE A 98 -2.22 -4.43 10.69
CA PHE A 98 -2.70 -3.91 9.41
C PHE A 98 -4.22 -3.95 9.31
N ARG A 99 -4.87 -5.04 9.69
CA ARG A 99 -6.35 -5.14 9.66
C ARG A 99 -7.02 -4.20 10.64
N GLU A 100 -6.45 -4.01 11.84
CA GLU A 100 -6.92 -2.99 12.80
C GLU A 100 -6.82 -1.59 12.21
N TYR A 101 -5.72 -1.32 11.53
CA TYR A 101 -5.51 -0.04 10.89
C TYR A 101 -6.55 0.23 9.80
N LEU A 102 -6.86 -0.76 8.95
CA LEU A 102 -7.88 -0.63 7.91
C LEU A 102 -9.27 -0.29 8.46
N VAL A 103 -9.66 -0.86 9.59
CA VAL A 103 -10.91 -0.49 10.27
C VAL A 103 -10.82 0.95 10.79
N THR A 104 -9.68 1.32 11.40
CA THR A 104 -9.46 2.67 11.94
C THR A 104 -9.55 3.76 10.87
N VAL A 105 -9.01 3.51 9.67
CA VAL A 105 -9.09 4.46 8.54
C VAL A 105 -10.41 4.39 7.77
N GLY A 106 -11.36 3.55 8.18
CA GLY A 106 -12.70 3.46 7.60
C GLY A 106 -12.77 2.67 6.29
N PHE A 107 -11.85 1.75 6.03
CA PHE A 107 -11.90 0.87 4.86
C PHE A 107 -12.87 -0.32 5.06
N ALA A 108 -13.27 -0.58 6.30
CA ALA A 108 -14.23 -1.58 6.73
C ALA A 108 -14.82 -1.18 8.11
N ASP A 109 -16.04 -1.61 8.39
CA ASP A 109 -16.67 -1.40 9.70
C ASP A 109 -16.09 -2.36 10.76
N GLU A 110 -15.86 -3.62 10.38
CA GLU A 110 -15.22 -4.63 11.22
C GLU A 110 -14.08 -5.36 10.49
N LYS A 111 -13.18 -5.99 11.26
CA LYS A 111 -12.09 -6.80 10.68
C LYS A 111 -12.63 -7.91 9.77
N TYR A 112 -13.80 -8.48 10.09
CA TYR A 112 -14.37 -9.61 9.34
C TYR A 112 -14.84 -9.21 7.94
N ASP A 113 -15.15 -7.93 7.72
CA ASP A 113 -15.59 -7.40 6.42
C ASP A 113 -14.42 -7.23 5.43
N LEU A 114 -13.18 -7.40 5.91
CA LEU A 114 -11.97 -7.36 5.09
C LEU A 114 -11.66 -8.70 4.37
N ARG A 115 -12.47 -9.73 4.59
CA ARG A 115 -12.28 -11.07 3.99
C ARG A 115 -12.70 -11.15 2.52
#